data_AF-A0A269ZF72-F1
#
_entry.id   AF-A0A269ZF72-F1
#
_cell.length_a   1.000
_cell.length_b   1.000
_cell.length_c   1.000
_cell.angle_alpha   90.00
_cell.angle_beta   90.00
_cell.angle_gamma   90.00
#
_symmetry.space_group_name_H-M   'P 1'
#
loop_
_entity.id
_entity.type
_entity.pdbx_description
1 polymer ?
#
loop_
_entity_poly.entity_id
_entity_poly.type
_entity_poly.pdbx_seq_one_letter_code
_entity_poly.pdbx_strand_id
1 'polypeptide(L)'
;MSHGTGARAGMNDRLLTVYAPPVDEDIRPGSDLAAILVTSLRRNRIDLKDGDILVIASKVVSKAAGRLASVADRTEFEELVARSSTHLVAERSYASGTTVQVVRTRAGTVQAAAGLDQSNSGGDVVLHPLDADRSADELRSRVEEAFAVRIGVVVSDTTSRPWRVGVGDIALGLSGFSGLDDQRGLPDDDGRLQTVTVRAVADEIAAAADLVKGAARGLPMALVRGAGGYLDNGGDGASALCRDRAEDWFRYGHVEAIQRGLGVETVPGRPAAGDGGDDILERVSRAVRVVRGGISRTPGHAAWRMRIEGSGSRIVMSPSDSPAVTQADGPPILEAMVGLGSLVERMHTALFAEDLSATTKWQWADGDLGAFPRGVIIDIGLLTP
;
A
#
# COMPACT_ATOMS: atom_id res chain seq x y z
N MET A 1 39.35 -33.74 10.37
CA MET A 1 38.00 -33.12 10.33
C MET A 1 38.14 -31.83 9.55
N SER A 2 37.57 -31.81 8.34
CA SER A 2 37.85 -30.83 7.29
C SER A 2 37.25 -29.46 7.60
N HIS A 3 38.10 -28.45 7.79
CA HIS A 3 37.71 -27.06 7.60
C HIS A 3 37.56 -26.83 6.10
N GLY A 4 36.31 -26.71 5.64
CA GLY A 4 35.99 -26.24 4.31
C GLY A 4 36.47 -24.80 4.17
N THR A 5 37.59 -24.64 3.47
CA THR A 5 38.11 -23.36 3.00
C THR A 5 37.04 -22.67 2.17
N GLY A 6 36.50 -21.55 2.66
CA GLY A 6 35.73 -20.61 1.86
C GLY A 6 36.58 -20.18 0.68
N ALA A 7 36.19 -20.61 -0.52
CA ALA A 7 36.82 -20.15 -1.75
C ALA A 7 36.70 -18.63 -1.78
N ARG A 8 37.83 -17.92 -1.85
CA ARG A 8 37.84 -16.49 -2.16
C ARG A 8 37.17 -16.31 -3.52
N ALA A 9 35.96 -15.77 -3.50
CA ALA A 9 35.22 -15.31 -4.67
C ALA A 9 36.16 -14.49 -5.56
N GLY A 10 36.34 -14.90 -6.81
CA GLY A 10 37.23 -14.21 -7.75
C GLY A 10 36.69 -12.82 -8.05
N MET A 11 37.53 -11.88 -8.51
CA MET A 11 37.06 -10.52 -8.89
C MET A 11 35.90 -10.50 -9.90
N ASN A 12 35.67 -11.60 -10.63
CA ASN A 12 34.52 -11.77 -11.54
C ASN A 12 33.18 -12.00 -10.81
N ASP A 13 33.17 -12.32 -9.51
CA ASP A 13 31.95 -12.57 -8.71
C ASP A 13 31.25 -11.27 -8.27
N ARG A 14 31.76 -10.10 -8.67
CA ARG A 14 31.20 -8.78 -8.35
C ARG A 14 30.73 -7.98 -9.56
N LEU A 15 30.71 -8.59 -10.75
CA LEU A 15 30.16 -7.95 -11.96
C LEU A 15 28.68 -8.33 -12.11
N LEU A 16 27.80 -7.32 -12.06
CA LEU A 16 26.39 -7.47 -12.40
C LEU A 16 26.15 -6.88 -13.80
N THR A 17 25.60 -7.68 -14.71
CA THR A 17 25.16 -7.21 -16.04
C THR A 17 23.66 -7.39 -16.18
N VAL A 18 22.98 -6.37 -16.71
CA VAL A 18 21.54 -6.39 -16.95
C VAL A 18 21.26 -6.00 -18.38
N TYR A 19 20.45 -6.79 -19.08
CA TYR A 19 20.12 -6.56 -20.48
C TYR A 19 18.66 -6.93 -20.76
N ALA A 20 17.93 -6.06 -21.46
CA ALA A 20 16.55 -6.29 -21.86
C ALA A 20 16.45 -6.52 -23.37
N PRO A 21 16.26 -7.78 -23.83
CA PRO A 21 16.03 -8.05 -25.24
C PRO A 21 14.64 -7.56 -25.69
N PRO A 22 14.50 -7.09 -26.93
CA PRO A 22 13.19 -6.85 -27.52
C PRO A 22 12.38 -8.15 -27.65
N VAL A 23 11.07 -8.02 -27.43
CA VAL A 23 10.08 -9.06 -27.73
C VAL A 23 9.18 -8.51 -28.82
N ASP A 24 9.36 -9.01 -30.04
CA ASP A 24 8.67 -8.50 -31.24
C ASP A 24 7.21 -8.97 -31.35
N GLU A 25 6.85 -10.00 -30.58
CA GLU A 25 5.53 -10.63 -30.62
C GLU A 25 4.58 -9.93 -29.64
N ASP A 26 3.40 -9.57 -30.15
CA ASP A 26 2.33 -8.96 -29.35
C ASP A 26 1.69 -10.01 -28.44
N ILE A 27 1.74 -9.78 -27.13
CA ILE A 27 1.28 -10.73 -26.11
C ILE A 27 -0.20 -10.48 -25.84
N ARG A 28 -1.01 -11.50 -26.11
CA ARG A 28 -2.47 -11.47 -26.05
C ARG A 28 -3.01 -12.56 -25.12
N PRO A 29 -4.28 -12.46 -24.71
CA PRO A 29 -4.95 -13.56 -24.01
C PRO A 29 -4.76 -14.90 -24.74
N GLY A 30 -4.25 -15.90 -24.03
CA GLY A 30 -3.98 -17.24 -24.55
C GLY A 30 -2.62 -17.40 -25.24
N SER A 31 -1.79 -16.36 -25.31
CA SER A 31 -0.42 -16.47 -25.81
C SER A 31 0.41 -17.44 -24.95
N ASP A 32 1.18 -18.32 -25.60
CA ASP A 32 2.19 -19.12 -24.93
C ASP A 32 3.40 -18.24 -24.59
N LEU A 33 3.35 -17.62 -23.41
CA LEU A 33 4.38 -16.67 -22.98
C LEU A 33 5.77 -17.30 -22.94
N ALA A 34 5.92 -18.51 -22.40
CA ALA A 34 7.23 -19.14 -22.33
C ALA A 34 7.83 -19.39 -23.72
N ALA A 35 7.04 -19.87 -24.68
CA ALA A 35 7.50 -20.07 -26.06
C ALA A 35 7.92 -18.75 -26.72
N ILE A 36 7.18 -17.67 -26.47
CA ILE A 36 7.51 -16.32 -26.97
C ILE A 36 8.84 -15.84 -26.40
N LEU A 37 9.04 -15.98 -25.08
CA LEU A 37 10.27 -15.54 -24.41
C LEU A 37 11.48 -16.36 -24.87
N VAL A 38 11.34 -17.69 -24.98
CA VAL A 38 12.38 -18.59 -25.50
C VAL A 38 12.76 -18.21 -26.94
N THR A 39 11.76 -17.97 -27.79
CA THR A 39 11.98 -17.54 -29.18
C THR A 39 12.70 -16.20 -29.24
N SER A 40 12.29 -15.24 -28.40
CA SER A 40 12.90 -13.92 -28.32
C SER A 40 14.35 -13.98 -27.85
N LEU A 41 14.66 -14.78 -26.83
CA LEU A 41 16.02 -15.04 -26.36
C LEU A 41 16.91 -15.61 -27.48
N ARG A 42 16.42 -16.64 -28.19
CA ARG A 42 17.16 -17.25 -29.30
C ARG A 42 17.39 -16.28 -30.47
N ARG A 43 16.37 -15.53 -30.87
CA ARG A 43 16.46 -14.52 -31.95
C ARG A 43 17.49 -13.44 -31.63
N ASN A 44 17.51 -12.96 -30.39
CA ASN A 44 18.47 -11.98 -29.91
C ASN A 44 19.85 -12.59 -29.59
N ARG A 45 20.07 -13.87 -29.87
CA ARG A 45 21.33 -14.61 -29.64
C ARG A 45 21.79 -14.52 -28.19
N ILE A 46 20.83 -14.58 -27.26
CA ILE A 46 21.10 -14.60 -25.84
C ILE A 46 21.39 -16.03 -25.43
N ASP A 47 22.66 -16.27 -25.10
CA ASP A 47 23.15 -17.50 -24.49
C ASP A 47 22.89 -17.43 -22.98
N LEU A 48 21.80 -18.09 -22.53
CA LEU A 48 21.50 -18.23 -21.10
C LEU A 48 22.52 -19.16 -20.44
N LYS A 49 22.86 -18.87 -19.19
CA LYS A 49 23.84 -19.60 -18.40
C LYS A 49 23.27 -19.96 -17.04
N ASP A 50 23.84 -20.99 -16.43
CA ASP A 50 23.57 -21.30 -15.03
C ASP A 50 23.82 -20.08 -14.14
N GLY A 51 22.89 -19.78 -13.24
CA GLY A 51 22.97 -18.62 -12.36
C GLY A 51 22.36 -17.33 -12.93
N ASP A 52 21.87 -17.35 -14.16
CA ASP A 52 21.11 -16.23 -14.71
C ASP A 52 19.75 -16.08 -14.02
N ILE A 53 19.23 -14.85 -13.97
CA ILE A 53 17.90 -14.55 -13.48
C ILE A 53 17.12 -13.79 -14.54
N LEU A 54 15.95 -14.30 -14.93
CA LEU A 54 15.07 -13.66 -15.88
C LEU A 54 13.98 -12.87 -15.13
N VAL A 55 13.96 -11.56 -15.29
CA VAL A 55 12.93 -10.69 -14.72
C VAL A 55 11.89 -10.36 -15.78
N ILE A 56 10.62 -10.60 -15.50
CA ILE A 56 9.51 -10.54 -16.45
C ILE A 56 8.44 -9.61 -15.88
N ALA A 57 7.97 -8.64 -16.66
CA ALA A 57 6.93 -7.72 -16.23
C ALA A 57 5.59 -8.46 -15.98
N SER A 58 4.96 -8.21 -14.83
CA SER A 58 3.64 -8.71 -14.42
C SER A 58 2.60 -8.56 -15.53
N LYS A 59 2.63 -7.42 -16.23
CA LYS A 59 1.68 -7.06 -17.29
C LYS A 59 1.63 -8.09 -18.41
N VAL A 60 2.75 -8.66 -18.82
CA VAL A 60 2.75 -9.66 -19.91
C VAL A 60 2.32 -11.04 -19.43
N VAL A 61 2.65 -11.38 -18.18
CA VAL A 61 2.16 -12.60 -17.52
C VAL A 61 0.64 -12.55 -17.42
N SER A 62 0.09 -11.44 -16.94
CA SER A 62 -1.34 -11.19 -16.85
C SER A 62 -2.04 -11.22 -18.20
N LYS A 63 -1.49 -10.54 -19.22
CA LYS A 63 -2.07 -10.55 -20.57
C LYS A 63 -2.13 -11.95 -21.15
N ALA A 64 -1.03 -12.71 -21.10
CA ALA A 64 -0.99 -14.09 -21.59
C ALA A 64 -2.03 -14.97 -20.89
N ALA A 65 -2.19 -14.80 -19.57
CA ALA A 65 -3.19 -15.49 -18.77
C ALA A 65 -4.64 -14.95 -18.92
N GLY A 66 -4.89 -13.97 -19.79
CA GLY A 66 -6.21 -13.39 -20.01
C GLY A 66 -6.75 -12.60 -18.80
N ARG A 67 -5.87 -12.09 -17.94
CA ARG A 67 -6.19 -11.31 -16.73
C ARG A 67 -6.50 -9.86 -17.08
N LEU A 68 -7.57 -9.67 -17.86
CA LEU A 68 -8.05 -8.38 -18.34
C LEU A 68 -9.47 -8.13 -17.85
N ALA A 69 -9.80 -6.86 -17.57
CA ALA A 69 -11.15 -6.43 -17.23
C ALA A 69 -11.51 -5.14 -17.98
N SER A 70 -12.74 -5.08 -18.48
CA SER A 70 -13.29 -3.84 -19.03
C SER A 70 -13.98 -3.06 -17.93
N VAL A 71 -13.80 -1.73 -17.92
CA VAL A 71 -14.46 -0.80 -17.00
C VAL A 71 -15.00 0.37 -17.82
N ALA A 72 -16.27 0.72 -17.62
CA ALA A 72 -16.93 1.78 -18.37
C ALA A 72 -16.55 3.18 -17.87
N ASP A 73 -16.32 3.31 -16.56
CA ASP A 73 -16.03 4.58 -15.93
C ASP A 73 -15.10 4.43 -14.71
N ARG A 74 -14.88 5.54 -13.99
CA ARG A 74 -14.04 5.56 -12.79
C ARG A 74 -14.66 4.79 -11.63
N THR A 75 -15.99 4.79 -11.50
CA THR A 75 -16.71 4.09 -10.43
C THR A 75 -16.47 2.58 -10.55
N GLU A 76 -16.64 2.01 -11.75
CA GLU A 76 -16.38 0.59 -12.00
C GLU A 76 -14.91 0.22 -11.78
N PHE A 77 -13.98 1.13 -12.08
CA PHE A 77 -12.56 0.95 -11.77
C PHE A 77 -12.30 0.90 -10.26
N GLU A 78 -12.89 1.82 -9.49
CA GLU A 78 -12.78 1.83 -8.03
C GLU A 78 -13.38 0.57 -7.39
N GLU A 79 -14.52 0.09 -7.90
CA GLU A 79 -15.08 -1.20 -7.49
C GLU A 79 -14.16 -2.37 -7.84
N LEU A 80 -13.48 -2.32 -8.99
CA LEU A 80 -12.52 -3.34 -9.39
C LEU A 80 -11.28 -3.33 -8.48
N VAL A 81 -10.79 -2.16 -8.08
CA VAL A 81 -9.73 -2.01 -7.06
C VAL A 81 -10.20 -2.64 -5.76
N ALA A 82 -11.40 -2.30 -5.27
CA ALA A 82 -11.96 -2.86 -4.04
C ALA A 82 -12.07 -4.39 -4.10
N ARG A 83 -12.58 -4.94 -5.21
CA ARG A 83 -12.64 -6.39 -5.45
C ARG A 83 -11.26 -7.04 -5.55
N SER A 84 -10.22 -6.31 -5.90
CA SER A 84 -8.84 -6.80 -6.02
C SER A 84 -8.04 -6.65 -4.71
N SER A 85 -8.64 -6.03 -3.70
CA SER A 85 -8.00 -5.67 -2.44
C SER A 85 -8.50 -6.51 -1.27
N THR A 86 -7.68 -6.62 -0.23
CA THR A 86 -8.05 -7.19 1.07
C THR A 86 -8.21 -6.12 2.13
N HIS A 87 -7.52 -4.98 1.98
CA HIS A 87 -7.50 -3.92 2.97
C HIS A 87 -7.25 -2.55 2.34
N LEU A 88 -8.02 -1.54 2.74
CA LEU A 88 -7.71 -0.14 2.44
C LEU A 88 -6.63 0.34 3.42
N VAL A 89 -5.53 0.87 2.88
CA VAL A 89 -4.47 1.52 3.67
C VAL A 89 -4.73 3.02 3.74
N ALA A 90 -4.91 3.67 2.59
CA ALA A 90 -5.18 5.09 2.51
C ALA A 90 -6.00 5.45 1.26
N GLU A 91 -6.78 6.51 1.33
CA GLU A 91 -7.54 7.00 0.19
C GLU A 91 -7.45 8.53 0.08
N ARG A 92 -7.05 9.04 -1.08
CA ARG A 92 -6.92 10.48 -1.31
C ARG A 92 -7.62 10.90 -2.58
N SER A 93 -8.28 12.05 -2.52
CA SER A 93 -8.88 12.68 -3.69
C SER A 93 -7.97 13.80 -4.23
N TYR A 94 -8.08 14.12 -5.51
CA TYR A 94 -7.28 15.18 -6.14
C TYR A 94 -8.20 16.16 -6.88
N ALA A 95 -7.72 17.38 -7.11
CA ALA A 95 -8.48 18.41 -7.84
C ALA A 95 -8.88 17.98 -9.27
N SER A 96 -8.19 16.99 -9.85
CA SER A 96 -8.55 16.36 -11.12
C SER A 96 -9.86 15.56 -11.08
N GLY A 97 -10.46 15.37 -9.89
CA GLY A 97 -11.58 14.47 -9.66
C GLY A 97 -11.16 12.99 -9.53
N THR A 98 -9.86 12.71 -9.52
CA THR A 98 -9.35 11.35 -9.35
C THR A 98 -9.24 11.01 -7.86
N THR A 99 -9.70 9.82 -7.49
CA THR A 99 -9.42 9.21 -6.20
C THR A 99 -8.34 8.15 -6.37
N VAL A 100 -7.32 8.17 -5.52
CA VAL A 100 -6.26 7.18 -5.46
C VAL A 100 -6.36 6.45 -4.14
N GLN A 101 -6.52 5.13 -4.22
CA GLN A 101 -6.49 4.24 -3.07
C GLN A 101 -5.13 3.54 -3.01
N VAL A 102 -4.51 3.51 -1.84
CA VAL A 102 -3.42 2.59 -1.51
C VAL A 102 -4.04 1.44 -0.73
N VAL A 103 -3.81 0.23 -1.20
CA VAL A 103 -4.50 -0.96 -0.71
C VAL A 103 -3.53 -2.13 -0.58
N ARG A 104 -3.86 -3.06 0.30
CA ARG A 104 -3.22 -4.37 0.34
C ARG A 104 -3.92 -5.29 -0.66
N THR A 105 -3.16 -5.90 -1.55
CA THR A 105 -3.65 -6.87 -2.54
C THR A 105 -3.85 -8.25 -1.90
N ARG A 106 -4.38 -9.22 -2.65
CA ARG A 106 -4.42 -10.62 -2.21
C ARG A 106 -3.04 -11.29 -2.16
N ALA A 107 -2.10 -10.81 -2.98
CA ALA A 107 -0.71 -11.28 -2.98
C ALA A 107 0.10 -10.73 -1.78
N GLY A 108 -0.50 -9.86 -0.97
CA GLY A 108 0.12 -9.31 0.23
C GLY A 108 0.83 -7.97 0.01
N THR A 109 1.10 -7.58 -1.25
CA THR A 109 1.70 -6.29 -1.60
C THR A 109 0.80 -5.11 -1.23
N VAL A 110 1.41 -3.96 -0.93
CA VAL A 110 0.69 -2.70 -0.66
C VAL A 110 0.97 -1.73 -1.79
N GLN A 111 -0.04 -1.45 -2.62
CA GLN A 111 0.12 -0.70 -3.87
C GLN A 111 -1.02 0.29 -4.10
N ALA A 112 -0.72 1.34 -4.86
CA ALA A 112 -1.75 2.22 -5.38
C ALA A 112 -2.65 1.47 -6.39
N ALA A 113 -3.95 1.69 -6.31
CA ALA A 113 -4.98 1.07 -7.17
C ALA A 113 -4.85 -0.47 -7.27
N ALA A 114 -4.39 -1.15 -6.21
CA ALA A 114 -4.11 -2.59 -6.19
C ALA A 114 -3.12 -3.07 -7.26
N GLY A 115 -2.26 -2.19 -7.78
CA GLY A 115 -1.36 -2.50 -8.90
C GLY A 115 -2.08 -2.66 -10.25
N LEU A 116 -3.35 -2.24 -10.34
CA LEU A 116 -4.11 -2.26 -11.58
C LEU A 116 -3.65 -1.14 -12.51
N ASP A 117 -3.29 -1.50 -13.73
CA ASP A 117 -2.85 -0.57 -14.77
C ASP A 117 -3.98 -0.36 -15.80
N GLN A 118 -4.42 0.90 -15.94
CA GLN A 118 -5.35 1.31 -16.98
C GLN A 118 -4.54 1.80 -18.17
N SER A 119 -4.61 1.10 -19.30
CA SER A 119 -3.94 1.56 -20.51
C SER A 119 -4.44 2.97 -20.91
N ASN A 120 -3.51 3.86 -21.27
CA ASN A 120 -3.74 5.29 -21.55
C ASN A 120 -4.76 5.61 -22.68
N SER A 121 -5.45 4.62 -23.24
CA SER A 121 -6.31 4.76 -24.43
C SER A 121 -7.73 4.22 -24.24
N GLY A 122 -8.20 4.03 -23.00
CA GLY A 122 -9.54 3.48 -22.75
C GLY A 122 -9.66 1.99 -23.06
N GLY A 123 -8.54 1.26 -23.02
CA GLY A 123 -8.51 -0.20 -23.17
C GLY A 123 -8.67 -0.92 -21.83
N ASP A 124 -8.66 -2.25 -21.90
CA ASP A 124 -8.80 -3.12 -20.73
C ASP A 124 -7.81 -2.78 -19.61
N VAL A 125 -8.28 -2.93 -18.37
CA VAL A 125 -7.48 -2.92 -17.15
C VAL A 125 -6.74 -4.23 -17.02
N VAL A 126 -5.42 -4.16 -16.83
CA VAL A 126 -4.62 -5.37 -16.58
C VAL A 126 -4.65 -5.67 -15.09
N LEU A 127 -5.18 -6.84 -14.74
CA LEU A 127 -5.19 -7.34 -13.36
C LEU A 127 -3.85 -7.99 -13.05
N HIS A 128 -3.49 -8.08 -11.77
CA HIS A 128 -2.37 -8.93 -11.36
C HIS A 128 -2.58 -10.41 -11.72
N PRO A 129 -1.48 -11.17 -11.90
CA PRO A 129 -1.55 -12.62 -11.98
C PRO A 129 -2.27 -13.18 -10.76
N LEU A 130 -3.02 -14.28 -10.93
CA LEU A 130 -3.69 -14.92 -9.79
C LEU A 130 -2.69 -15.49 -8.80
N ASP A 131 -1.60 -16.05 -9.33
CA ASP A 131 -0.49 -16.62 -8.58
C ASP A 131 0.80 -16.33 -9.38
N ALA A 132 1.53 -15.30 -8.95
CA ALA A 132 2.73 -14.83 -9.64
C ALA A 132 3.93 -15.76 -9.39
N ASP A 133 4.01 -16.39 -8.22
CA ASP A 133 5.06 -17.38 -7.91
C ASP A 133 4.91 -18.61 -8.78
N ARG A 134 3.69 -19.15 -8.90
CA ARG A 134 3.40 -20.25 -9.82
C ARG A 134 3.71 -19.88 -11.27
N SER A 135 3.35 -18.66 -11.69
CA SER A 135 3.66 -18.18 -13.03
C SER A 135 5.17 -18.12 -13.27
N ALA A 136 5.95 -17.66 -12.28
CA ALA A 136 7.42 -17.64 -12.33
C ALA A 136 7.98 -19.07 -12.44
N ASP A 137 7.42 -20.03 -11.72
CA ASP A 137 7.86 -21.43 -11.74
C ASP A 137 7.59 -22.14 -13.07
N GLU A 138 6.40 -21.94 -13.65
CA GLU A 138 6.03 -22.46 -14.97
C GLU A 138 6.94 -21.86 -16.07
N LEU A 139 7.22 -20.56 -16.00
CA LEU A 139 8.14 -19.89 -16.92
C LEU A 139 9.57 -20.39 -16.76
N ARG A 140 10.05 -20.53 -15.51
CA ARG A 140 11.38 -21.08 -15.21
C ARG A 140 11.53 -22.46 -15.83
N SER A 141 10.65 -23.39 -15.48
CA SER A 141 10.72 -24.79 -15.92
C SER A 141 10.83 -24.92 -17.44
N ARG A 142 10.05 -24.13 -18.18
CA ARG A 142 10.05 -24.15 -19.65
C ARG A 142 11.28 -23.50 -20.28
N VAL A 143 11.83 -22.46 -19.65
CA VAL A 143 13.07 -21.83 -20.11
C VAL A 143 14.26 -22.75 -19.80
N GLU A 144 14.31 -23.36 -18.62
CA GLU A 144 15.34 -24.34 -18.25
C GLU A 144 15.33 -25.54 -19.21
N GLU A 145 14.16 -26.09 -19.54
CA GLU A 145 14.03 -27.16 -20.53
C GLU A 145 14.55 -26.74 -21.92
N ALA A 146 14.23 -25.51 -22.36
CA ALA A 146 14.60 -25.03 -23.69
C ALA A 146 16.08 -24.68 -23.86
N PHE A 147 16.79 -24.38 -22.77
CA PHE A 147 18.19 -23.94 -22.79
C PHE A 147 19.14 -24.89 -22.03
N ALA A 148 18.62 -25.88 -21.31
CA ALA A 148 19.37 -26.83 -20.48
C ALA A 148 20.29 -26.16 -19.45
N VAL A 149 19.76 -25.14 -18.75
CA VAL A 149 20.44 -24.36 -17.72
C VAL A 149 19.57 -24.23 -16.47
N ARG A 150 20.17 -23.89 -15.33
CA ARG A 150 19.47 -23.55 -14.08
C ARG A 150 19.41 -22.04 -13.90
N ILE A 151 18.20 -21.48 -13.80
CA ILE A 151 17.98 -20.04 -13.68
C ILE A 151 17.03 -19.68 -12.54
N GLY A 152 17.05 -18.41 -12.15
CA GLY A 152 15.95 -17.79 -11.40
C GLY A 152 14.95 -17.10 -12.32
N VAL A 153 13.72 -16.94 -11.86
CA VAL A 153 12.72 -16.09 -12.52
C VAL A 153 12.09 -15.16 -11.49
N VAL A 154 11.92 -13.89 -11.85
CA VAL A 154 11.18 -12.89 -11.07
C VAL A 154 10.07 -12.31 -11.93
N VAL A 155 8.85 -12.31 -11.44
CA VAL A 155 7.75 -11.52 -12.01
C VAL A 155 7.74 -10.17 -11.29
N SER A 156 8.03 -9.08 -12.00
CA SER A 156 8.15 -7.74 -11.41
C SER A 156 6.94 -6.85 -11.71
N ASP A 157 6.62 -5.95 -10.78
CA ASP A 157 5.58 -4.95 -10.95
C ASP A 157 6.04 -3.58 -10.46
N THR A 158 5.61 -2.53 -11.14
CA THR A 158 6.00 -1.16 -10.80
C THR A 158 5.16 -0.64 -9.64
N THR A 159 5.81 -0.13 -8.59
CA THR A 159 5.12 0.42 -7.42
C THR A 159 5.74 1.73 -6.94
N SER A 160 4.94 2.53 -6.24
CA SER A 160 5.42 3.60 -5.37
C SER A 160 5.84 3.05 -4.01
N ARG A 161 6.48 3.90 -3.19
CA ARG A 161 6.86 3.57 -1.81
C ARG A 161 6.78 4.79 -0.89
N PRO A 162 6.54 4.59 0.42
CA PRO A 162 6.52 5.70 1.37
C PRO A 162 7.80 6.54 1.35
N TRP A 163 7.64 7.84 1.65
CA TRP A 163 8.73 8.82 1.89
C TRP A 163 9.64 9.16 0.70
N ARG A 164 9.44 8.56 -0.48
CA ARG A 164 10.22 8.86 -1.68
C ARG A 164 9.30 9.13 -2.86
N VAL A 165 9.63 10.19 -3.61
CA VAL A 165 9.01 10.47 -4.91
C VAL A 165 9.57 9.51 -5.96
N GLY A 166 8.71 9.09 -6.88
CA GLY A 166 9.04 8.15 -7.96
C GLY A 166 8.52 6.75 -7.71
N VAL A 167 8.64 5.92 -8.75
CA VAL A 167 8.27 4.50 -8.74
C VAL A 167 9.50 3.66 -9.06
N GLY A 168 9.42 2.37 -8.76
CA GLY A 168 10.37 1.36 -9.20
C GLY A 168 9.74 -0.02 -9.12
N ASP A 169 10.37 -1.00 -9.74
CA ASP A 169 9.86 -2.37 -9.69
C ASP A 169 10.20 -3.09 -8.38
N ILE A 170 9.24 -3.89 -7.92
CA ILE A 170 9.38 -4.89 -6.87
C ILE A 170 9.08 -6.28 -7.42
N ALA A 171 9.47 -7.32 -6.71
CA ALA A 171 9.08 -8.69 -7.03
C ALA A 171 7.64 -8.96 -6.57
N LEU A 172 6.79 -9.36 -7.51
CA LEU A 172 5.43 -9.83 -7.26
C LEU A 172 5.35 -11.36 -7.19
N GLY A 173 6.26 -12.04 -7.90
CA GLY A 173 6.44 -13.49 -7.87
C GLY A 173 7.88 -13.87 -8.14
N LEU A 174 8.33 -15.02 -7.64
CA LEU A 174 9.69 -15.52 -7.83
C LEU A 174 9.76 -17.06 -7.84
N SER A 175 10.75 -17.59 -8.56
CA SER A 175 11.08 -19.01 -8.55
C SER A 175 12.58 -19.24 -8.76
N GLY A 176 13.13 -20.27 -8.10
CA GLY A 176 14.54 -20.67 -8.21
C GLY A 176 15.51 -20.05 -7.22
N PHE A 177 15.03 -19.22 -6.29
CA PHE A 177 15.84 -18.69 -5.19
C PHE A 177 14.98 -18.19 -4.02
N SER A 178 15.56 -18.04 -2.83
CA SER A 178 14.97 -17.20 -1.78
C SER A 178 15.07 -15.71 -2.16
N GLY A 179 13.96 -14.99 -2.14
CA GLY A 179 13.95 -13.53 -2.39
C GLY A 179 14.60 -12.69 -1.28
N LEU A 180 14.88 -13.31 -0.13
CA LEU A 180 15.54 -12.71 1.02
C LEU A 180 16.92 -13.31 1.23
N ASP A 181 17.90 -12.44 1.49
CA ASP A 181 19.24 -12.77 1.95
C ASP A 181 19.34 -12.41 3.44
N ASP A 182 19.04 -13.39 4.30
CA ASP A 182 19.02 -13.24 5.76
C ASP A 182 20.42 -13.42 6.35
N GLN A 183 20.99 -12.32 6.79
CA GLN A 183 22.34 -12.27 7.36
C GLN A 183 22.32 -12.41 8.89
N ARG A 184 21.15 -12.52 9.51
CA ARG A 184 21.03 -12.62 10.98
C ARG A 184 21.69 -13.91 11.47
N GLY A 185 22.44 -13.78 12.56
CA GLY A 185 23.21 -14.89 13.12
C GLY A 185 24.51 -15.21 12.36
N LEU A 186 24.81 -14.51 11.26
CA LEU A 186 26.13 -14.59 10.61
C LEU A 186 27.08 -13.54 11.19
N PRO A 187 28.39 -13.84 11.30
CA PRO A 187 29.38 -12.87 11.73
C PRO A 187 29.59 -11.77 10.69
N ASP A 188 29.76 -10.54 11.15
CA ASP A 188 30.26 -9.41 10.35
C ASP A 188 31.80 -9.47 10.18
N ASP A 189 32.38 -8.44 9.53
CA ASP A 189 33.82 -8.33 9.30
C ASP A 189 34.65 -8.27 10.61
N ASP A 190 34.03 -7.90 11.73
CA ASP A 190 34.63 -7.87 13.08
C ASP A 190 34.31 -9.14 13.90
N GLY A 191 33.62 -10.12 13.32
CA GLY A 191 33.20 -11.36 13.96
C GLY A 191 31.96 -11.24 14.86
N ARG A 192 31.25 -10.12 14.87
CA ARG A 192 30.02 -9.92 15.65
C ARG A 192 28.82 -10.49 14.91
N LEU A 193 27.92 -11.17 15.62
CA LEU A 193 26.70 -11.69 15.01
C LEU A 193 25.77 -10.55 14.61
N GLN A 194 25.35 -10.55 13.35
CA GLN A 194 24.35 -9.61 12.84
C GLN A 194 22.97 -9.96 13.41
N THR A 195 22.17 -8.96 13.78
CA THR A 195 20.86 -9.17 14.44
C THR A 195 19.66 -8.68 13.65
N VAL A 196 19.85 -7.82 12.64
CA VAL A 196 18.74 -7.15 11.92
C VAL A 196 18.81 -7.34 10.40
N THR A 197 20.00 -7.55 9.84
CA THR A 197 20.23 -7.46 8.40
C THR A 197 19.52 -8.59 7.63
N VAL A 198 18.49 -8.23 6.88
CA VAL A 198 17.85 -9.08 5.87
C VAL A 198 17.71 -8.23 4.61
N ARG A 199 18.33 -8.66 3.50
CA ARG A 199 18.27 -7.93 2.23
C ARG A 199 17.18 -8.50 1.35
N ALA A 200 16.35 -7.64 0.77
CA ALA A 200 15.34 -8.03 -0.22
C ALA A 200 15.97 -8.13 -1.62
N VAL A 201 16.79 -9.16 -1.83
CA VAL A 201 17.56 -9.33 -3.07
C VAL A 201 16.68 -9.47 -4.31
N ALA A 202 15.48 -10.06 -4.19
CA ALA A 202 14.52 -10.10 -5.29
C ALA A 202 14.06 -8.69 -5.73
N ASP A 203 13.82 -7.78 -4.79
CA ASP A 203 13.47 -6.39 -5.10
C ASP A 203 14.67 -5.60 -5.67
N GLU A 204 15.89 -5.86 -5.18
CA GLU A 204 17.11 -5.27 -5.76
C GLU A 204 17.30 -5.71 -7.23
N ILE A 205 17.06 -6.99 -7.53
CA ILE A 205 17.11 -7.55 -8.89
C ILE A 205 16.00 -6.96 -9.77
N ALA A 206 14.77 -6.87 -9.26
CA ALA A 206 13.64 -6.27 -9.96
C ALA A 206 13.92 -4.79 -10.31
N ALA A 207 14.44 -4.03 -9.35
CA ALA A 207 14.82 -2.64 -9.55
C ALA A 207 15.97 -2.48 -10.57
N ALA A 208 16.96 -3.37 -10.56
CA ALA A 208 18.03 -3.36 -11.55
C ALA A 208 17.52 -3.65 -12.97
N ALA A 209 16.58 -4.60 -13.10
CA ALA A 209 15.90 -4.90 -14.36
C ALA A 209 15.04 -3.75 -14.87
N ASP A 210 14.38 -3.00 -13.99
CA ASP A 210 13.58 -1.82 -14.37
C ASP A 210 14.41 -0.76 -15.12
N LEU A 211 15.66 -0.55 -14.70
CA LEU A 211 16.57 0.41 -15.35
C LEU A 211 16.74 0.18 -16.87
N VAL A 212 16.67 -1.08 -17.31
CA VAL A 212 16.83 -1.44 -18.73
C VAL A 212 15.51 -1.68 -19.44
N LYS A 213 14.47 -2.17 -18.74
CA LYS A 213 13.13 -2.38 -19.32
C LYS A 213 12.46 -1.04 -19.61
N GLY A 214 12.43 -0.15 -18.62
CA GLY A 214 11.67 1.10 -18.63
C GLY A 214 10.15 0.91 -18.77
N ALA A 215 9.38 1.97 -18.51
CA ALA A 215 7.93 1.90 -18.38
C ALA A 215 7.13 1.63 -19.69
N ALA A 216 7.73 1.77 -20.88
CA ALA A 216 6.99 1.71 -22.14
C ALA A 216 7.89 1.49 -23.39
N ARG A 217 8.73 0.45 -23.39
CA ARG A 217 9.71 0.23 -24.48
C ARG A 217 9.54 -1.06 -25.28
N GLY A 218 8.49 -1.83 -25.05
CA GLY A 218 8.35 -3.16 -25.65
C GLY A 218 9.39 -4.17 -25.13
N LEU A 219 9.90 -3.92 -23.92
CA LEU A 219 10.93 -4.72 -23.25
C LEU A 219 10.32 -5.38 -22.01
N PRO A 220 9.51 -6.43 -22.16
CA PRO A 220 8.80 -7.03 -21.04
C PRO A 220 9.67 -7.97 -20.20
N MET A 221 10.92 -8.21 -20.60
CA MET A 221 11.85 -9.07 -19.89
C MET A 221 13.25 -8.46 -19.82
N ALA A 222 14.00 -8.79 -18.77
CA ALA A 222 15.42 -8.50 -18.64
C ALA A 222 16.16 -9.72 -18.09
N LEU A 223 17.34 -9.98 -18.64
CA LEU A 223 18.30 -10.93 -18.13
C LEU A 223 19.24 -10.23 -17.14
N VAL A 224 19.33 -10.76 -15.92
CA VAL A 224 20.26 -10.33 -14.88
C VAL A 224 21.30 -11.45 -14.70
N ARG A 225 22.57 -11.12 -14.89
CA ARG A 225 23.70 -12.06 -14.76
C ARG A 225 24.72 -11.54 -13.76
N GLY A 226 25.30 -12.45 -12.98
CA GLY A 226 26.19 -12.13 -11.86
C GLY A 226 25.50 -12.22 -10.49
N ALA A 227 24.23 -12.65 -10.46
CA ALA A 227 23.43 -12.86 -9.25
C ALA A 227 23.22 -14.35 -8.91
N GLY A 228 23.91 -15.26 -9.59
CA GLY A 228 23.71 -16.70 -9.46
C GLY A 228 24.01 -17.28 -8.07
N GLY A 229 24.80 -16.57 -7.26
CA GLY A 229 25.08 -16.96 -5.87
C GLY A 229 23.85 -16.93 -4.95
N TYR A 230 22.75 -16.29 -5.37
CA TYR A 230 21.48 -16.33 -4.66
C TYR A 230 20.61 -17.53 -5.06
N LEU A 231 20.91 -18.23 -6.16
CA LEU A 231 20.12 -19.39 -6.57
C LEU A 231 20.25 -20.53 -5.56
N ASP A 232 19.09 -21.07 -5.17
CA ASP A 232 18.97 -22.19 -4.23
C ASP A 232 17.78 -23.09 -4.64
N ASN A 233 17.29 -23.93 -3.73
CA ASN A 233 16.15 -24.83 -4.02
C ASN A 233 14.77 -24.12 -3.95
N GLY A 234 14.74 -22.78 -3.95
CA GLY A 234 13.55 -21.97 -3.77
C GLY A 234 13.21 -21.73 -2.30
N GLY A 235 12.43 -20.67 -2.03
CA GLY A 235 11.85 -20.34 -0.73
C GLY A 235 10.32 -20.18 -0.79
N ASP A 236 9.72 -19.50 0.19
CA ASP A 236 8.26 -19.29 0.31
C ASP A 236 7.65 -18.32 -0.75
N GLY A 237 8.33 -18.15 -1.89
CA GLY A 237 7.92 -17.24 -2.96
C GLY A 237 8.04 -15.77 -2.60
N ALA A 238 7.40 -14.90 -3.38
CA ALA A 238 7.39 -13.46 -3.14
C ALA A 238 6.57 -13.07 -1.90
N SER A 239 5.71 -13.96 -1.41
CA SER A 239 4.97 -13.75 -0.16
C SER A 239 5.89 -13.51 1.04
N ALA A 240 7.09 -14.09 1.06
CA ALA A 240 8.11 -13.87 2.08
C ALA A 240 8.62 -12.42 2.14
N LEU A 241 8.55 -11.68 1.03
CA LEU A 241 8.93 -10.27 0.96
C LEU A 241 7.88 -9.36 1.61
N CYS A 242 6.65 -9.84 1.72
CA CYS A 242 5.54 -9.07 2.26
C CYS A 242 5.51 -9.16 3.79
N ARG A 243 5.49 -8.01 4.45
CA ARG A 243 5.27 -7.96 5.90
C ARG A 243 3.82 -8.35 6.24
N ASP A 244 3.66 -9.22 7.23
CA ASP A 244 2.35 -9.57 7.79
C ASP A 244 1.65 -8.30 8.32
N ARG A 245 0.33 -8.23 8.19
CA ARG A 245 -0.48 -7.10 8.64
C ARG A 245 -0.35 -6.82 10.15
N ALA A 246 -0.15 -7.85 10.96
CA ALA A 246 0.03 -7.71 12.41
C ALA A 246 1.34 -6.96 12.74
N GLU A 247 2.37 -7.20 11.94
CA GLU A 247 3.71 -6.60 12.07
C GLU A 247 3.83 -5.26 11.34
N ASP A 248 2.91 -4.95 10.43
CA ASP A 248 2.90 -3.73 9.63
C ASP A 248 2.50 -2.50 10.46
N TRP A 249 3.50 -1.71 10.83
CA TRP A 249 3.33 -0.44 11.54
C TRP A 249 2.69 0.67 10.67
N PHE A 250 2.64 0.49 9.35
CA PHE A 250 2.09 1.44 8.38
C PHE A 250 0.79 0.93 7.72
N ARG A 251 0.10 -0.02 8.37
CA ARG A 251 -1.13 -0.65 7.87
C ARG A 251 -2.29 0.31 7.56
N TYR A 252 -2.22 1.56 8.02
CA TYR A 252 -3.15 2.63 7.70
C TYR A 252 -2.40 3.95 7.43
N GLY A 253 -2.94 4.78 6.55
CA GLY A 253 -2.64 6.20 6.52
C GLY A 253 -3.06 6.87 7.83
N HIS A 254 -2.43 8.00 8.19
CA HIS A 254 -2.68 8.66 9.48
C HIS A 254 -4.16 9.07 9.67
N VAL A 255 -4.82 9.53 8.60
CA VAL A 255 -6.26 9.88 8.60
C VAL A 255 -7.10 8.64 8.87
N GLU A 256 -6.86 7.57 8.11
CA GLU A 256 -7.57 6.29 8.22
C GLU A 256 -7.36 5.66 9.60
N ALA A 257 -6.15 5.74 10.16
CA ALA A 257 -5.83 5.25 11.49
C ALA A 257 -6.69 5.94 12.56
N ILE A 258 -6.83 7.27 12.48
CA ILE A 258 -7.67 8.05 13.42
C ILE A 258 -9.15 7.72 13.23
N GLN A 259 -9.65 7.66 11.99
CA GLN A 259 -11.04 7.31 11.71
C GLN A 259 -11.41 5.94 12.31
N ARG A 260 -10.55 4.93 12.11
CA ARG A 260 -10.71 3.59 12.70
C ARG A 260 -10.63 3.64 14.22
N GLY A 261 -9.69 4.41 14.77
CA GLY A 261 -9.57 4.64 16.22
C GLY A 261 -10.82 5.25 16.85
N LEU A 262 -11.51 6.12 16.10
CA LEU A 262 -12.80 6.74 16.48
C LEU A 262 -14.01 5.85 16.21
N GLY A 263 -13.82 4.64 15.68
CA GLY A 263 -14.87 3.65 15.43
C GLY A 263 -15.61 3.85 14.11
N VAL A 264 -14.97 4.47 13.11
CA VAL A 264 -15.52 4.69 11.76
C VAL A 264 -14.77 3.83 10.76
N GLU A 265 -15.49 2.99 10.02
CA GLU A 265 -14.89 2.15 8.98
C GLU A 265 -14.77 2.87 7.64
N THR A 266 -15.82 3.58 7.26
CA THR A 266 -15.92 4.40 6.06
C THR A 266 -16.54 5.74 6.40
N VAL A 267 -15.98 6.81 5.83
CA VAL A 267 -16.54 8.16 5.99
C VAL A 267 -17.31 8.49 4.72
N PRO A 268 -18.62 8.79 4.80
CA PRO A 268 -19.40 9.11 3.61
C PRO A 268 -18.91 10.41 2.98
N GLY A 269 -18.88 10.46 1.65
CA GLY A 269 -18.49 11.62 0.85
C GLY A 269 -17.01 11.59 0.42
N ARG A 270 -16.47 12.75 0.03
CA ARG A 270 -15.14 12.86 -0.59
C ARG A 270 -13.99 12.57 0.41
N PRO A 271 -13.03 11.69 0.07
CA PRO A 271 -11.81 11.45 0.86
C PRO A 271 -10.91 12.70 0.94
N ALA A 272 -10.00 12.72 1.92
CA ALA A 272 -9.04 13.81 2.11
C ALA A 272 -8.26 14.15 0.84
N ALA A 273 -8.12 15.45 0.55
CA ALA A 273 -7.32 15.89 -0.59
C ALA A 273 -5.85 15.48 -0.42
N GLY A 274 -5.31 14.75 -1.41
CA GLY A 274 -3.89 14.37 -1.45
C GLY A 274 -2.96 15.52 -1.85
N ASP A 275 -3.51 16.57 -2.44
CA ASP A 275 -2.81 17.80 -2.86
C ASP A 275 -3.05 18.98 -1.91
N GLY A 276 -3.74 18.75 -0.78
CA GLY A 276 -4.07 19.78 0.19
C GLY A 276 -5.14 20.78 -0.26
N GLY A 277 -5.83 20.52 -1.39
CA GLY A 277 -6.81 21.42 -1.99
C GLY A 277 -8.14 21.56 -1.23
N ASP A 278 -8.36 20.82 -0.14
CA ASP A 278 -9.56 20.96 0.68
C ASP A 278 -9.51 22.25 1.52
N ASP A 279 -10.58 23.04 1.45
CA ASP A 279 -10.77 24.20 2.32
C ASP A 279 -11.09 23.80 3.77
N ILE A 280 -11.07 24.78 4.68
CA ILE A 280 -11.32 24.55 6.11
C ILE A 280 -12.73 23.98 6.33
N LEU A 281 -13.73 24.42 5.57
CA LEU A 281 -15.10 23.97 5.76
C LEU A 281 -15.24 22.48 5.41
N GLU A 282 -14.64 22.00 4.32
CA GLU A 282 -14.69 20.60 3.93
C GLU A 282 -13.98 19.71 4.96
N ARG A 283 -12.78 20.11 5.40
CA ARG A 283 -12.01 19.44 6.45
C ARG A 283 -12.82 19.31 7.74
N VAL A 284 -13.41 20.41 8.22
CA VAL A 284 -14.24 20.43 9.43
C VAL A 284 -15.52 19.60 9.24
N SER A 285 -16.14 19.67 8.07
CA SER A 285 -17.34 18.87 7.76
C SER A 285 -17.03 17.37 7.74
N ARG A 286 -15.84 16.97 7.27
CA ARG A 286 -15.36 15.58 7.36
C ARG A 286 -15.09 15.16 8.79
N ALA A 287 -14.40 15.96 9.59
CA ALA A 287 -14.19 15.68 11.02
C ALA A 287 -15.52 15.49 11.77
N VAL A 288 -16.53 16.33 11.50
CA VAL A 288 -17.88 16.19 12.10
C VAL A 288 -18.57 14.89 11.65
N ARG A 289 -18.47 14.51 10.37
CA ARG A 289 -18.99 13.22 9.87
C ARG A 289 -18.33 12.04 10.59
N VAL A 290 -17.01 12.08 10.79
CA VAL A 290 -16.28 11.03 11.53
C VAL A 290 -16.79 10.92 12.96
N VAL A 291 -16.88 12.03 13.69
CA VAL A 291 -17.30 11.98 15.10
C VAL A 291 -18.75 11.50 15.25
N ARG A 292 -19.65 11.92 14.34
CA ARG A 292 -21.07 11.50 14.34
C ARG A 292 -21.27 10.06 13.89
N GLY A 293 -20.49 9.58 12.91
CA GLY A 293 -20.62 8.24 12.35
C GLY A 293 -19.95 7.16 13.20
N GLY A 294 -19.03 7.53 14.09
CA GLY A 294 -18.28 6.58 14.91
C GLY A 294 -19.12 6.00 16.04
N ILE A 295 -18.86 4.74 16.37
CA ILE A 295 -19.49 4.08 17.52
C ILE A 295 -19.08 4.80 18.81
N SER A 296 -20.05 5.41 19.50
CA SER A 296 -19.78 6.05 20.78
C SER A 296 -19.39 5.00 21.83
N ARG A 297 -18.29 5.27 22.54
CA ARG A 297 -17.83 4.46 23.68
C ARG A 297 -18.27 5.04 25.03
N THR A 298 -18.94 6.19 25.02
CA THR A 298 -19.37 6.91 26.24
C THR A 298 -20.82 7.34 26.12
N PRO A 299 -21.61 7.28 27.20
CA PRO A 299 -22.99 7.71 27.18
C PRO A 299 -23.09 9.24 27.00
N GLY A 300 -24.30 9.72 26.70
CA GLY A 300 -24.67 11.13 26.76
C GLY A 300 -24.34 11.98 25.52
N HIS A 301 -23.75 11.41 24.45
CA HIS A 301 -23.48 12.16 23.21
C HIS A 301 -24.75 12.76 22.60
N ALA A 302 -25.87 12.03 22.64
CA ALA A 302 -27.16 12.46 22.07
C ALA A 302 -27.79 13.67 22.80
N ALA A 303 -27.30 13.99 24.00
CA ALA A 303 -27.72 15.19 24.73
C ALA A 303 -27.12 16.48 24.13
N TRP A 304 -26.26 16.37 23.11
CA TRP A 304 -25.57 17.50 22.49
C TRP A 304 -25.76 17.54 20.98
N ARG A 305 -25.96 18.74 20.45
CA ARG A 305 -25.95 19.03 19.03
C ARG A 305 -24.71 19.84 18.66
N MET A 306 -24.12 19.52 17.52
CA MET A 306 -22.94 20.23 16.96
C MET A 306 -23.36 21.05 15.74
N ARG A 307 -22.91 22.30 15.65
CA ARG A 307 -23.06 23.17 14.47
C ARG A 307 -21.72 23.73 14.04
N ILE A 308 -21.49 23.80 12.74
CA ILE A 308 -20.33 24.48 12.15
C ILE A 308 -20.72 25.94 11.91
N GLU A 309 -19.86 26.87 12.31
CA GLU A 309 -20.05 28.31 12.14
C GLU A 309 -18.82 28.95 11.47
N GLY A 310 -18.99 30.16 10.93
CA GLY A 310 -17.89 30.96 10.40
C GLY A 310 -17.09 30.25 9.30
N SER A 311 -17.77 29.58 8.37
CA SER A 311 -17.14 28.81 7.27
C SER A 311 -16.11 27.78 7.73
N GLY A 312 -16.39 27.09 8.84
CA GLY A 312 -15.50 26.08 9.41
C GLY A 312 -14.52 26.60 10.45
N SER A 313 -14.43 27.91 10.68
CA SER A 313 -13.55 28.46 11.74
C SER A 313 -14.01 28.13 13.16
N ARG A 314 -15.23 27.60 13.34
CA ARG A 314 -15.79 27.27 14.65
C ARG A 314 -16.74 26.09 14.62
N ILE A 315 -16.72 25.30 15.70
CA ILE A 315 -17.78 24.35 16.05
C ILE A 315 -18.42 24.77 17.36
N VAL A 316 -19.75 24.81 17.39
CA VAL A 316 -20.54 25.07 18.60
C VAL A 316 -21.28 23.81 19.00
N MET A 317 -21.01 23.32 20.21
CA MET A 317 -21.75 22.25 20.87
C MET A 317 -22.72 22.86 21.87
N SER A 318 -24.00 22.55 21.72
CA SER A 318 -25.08 23.05 22.60
C SER A 318 -26.01 21.89 22.99
N PRO A 319 -26.82 22.02 24.05
CA PRO A 319 -27.79 21.03 24.42
C PRO A 319 -28.70 20.70 23.23
N SER A 320 -29.00 19.42 23.10
CA SER A 320 -30.02 18.87 22.21
C SER A 320 -31.40 19.37 22.65
N ASP A 321 -32.32 19.46 21.71
CA ASP A 321 -33.73 19.72 22.00
C ASP A 321 -34.42 18.49 22.63
N SER A 322 -33.77 17.32 22.55
CA SER A 322 -34.23 16.10 23.21
C SER A 322 -33.73 16.03 24.66
N PRO A 323 -34.56 15.59 25.60
CA PRO A 323 -34.14 15.41 26.99
C PRO A 323 -33.00 14.38 27.07
N ALA A 324 -32.07 14.60 27.99
CA ALA A 324 -31.05 13.60 28.29
C ALA A 324 -31.72 12.32 28.80
N VAL A 325 -31.40 11.19 28.21
CA VAL A 325 -31.87 9.86 28.59
C VAL A 325 -30.69 9.07 29.11
N THR A 326 -30.89 8.30 30.17
CA THR A 326 -29.90 7.35 30.69
C THR A 326 -29.58 6.27 29.65
N GLN A 327 -28.29 6.03 29.42
CA GLN A 327 -27.77 5.05 28.47
C GLN A 327 -26.90 3.98 29.15
N ALA A 328 -26.35 4.26 30.33
CA ALA A 328 -25.45 3.37 31.06
C ALA A 328 -25.80 3.32 32.57
N ASP A 329 -27.10 3.35 32.87
CA ASP A 329 -27.68 3.30 34.23
C ASP A 329 -27.23 4.45 35.17
N GLY A 330 -26.65 5.51 34.61
CA GLY A 330 -26.23 6.70 35.34
C GLY A 330 -27.28 7.83 35.34
N PRO A 331 -27.11 8.86 36.20
CA PRO A 331 -27.94 10.05 36.15
C PRO A 331 -27.81 10.76 34.78
N PRO A 332 -28.91 11.07 34.08
CA PRO A 332 -28.85 11.59 32.70
C PRO A 332 -27.98 12.82 32.53
N ILE A 333 -27.98 13.72 33.51
CA ILE A 333 -27.17 14.96 33.48
C ILE A 333 -25.66 14.65 33.57
N LEU A 334 -25.27 13.67 34.39
CA LEU A 334 -23.86 13.27 34.52
C LEU A 334 -23.38 12.55 33.27
N GLU A 335 -24.21 11.67 32.71
CA GLU A 335 -23.91 11.03 31.43
C GLU A 335 -23.78 12.06 30.32
N ALA A 336 -24.67 13.06 30.26
CA ALA A 336 -24.56 14.17 29.31
C ALA A 336 -23.23 14.92 29.46
N MET A 337 -22.77 15.20 30.69
CA MET A 337 -21.47 15.86 30.90
C MET A 337 -20.29 15.02 30.43
N VAL A 338 -20.27 13.73 30.76
CA VAL A 338 -19.24 12.79 30.29
C VAL A 338 -19.24 12.73 28.76
N GLY A 339 -20.43 12.70 28.17
CA GLY A 339 -20.62 12.72 26.73
C GLY A 339 -20.09 13.98 26.07
N LEU A 340 -20.28 15.17 26.67
CA LEU A 340 -19.74 16.42 26.16
C LEU A 340 -18.21 16.42 26.15
N GLY A 341 -17.59 16.01 27.26
CA GLY A 341 -16.13 15.88 27.35
C GLY A 341 -15.58 14.92 26.29
N SER A 342 -16.22 13.76 26.14
CA SER A 342 -15.84 12.79 25.11
C SER A 342 -16.01 13.35 23.69
N LEU A 343 -17.10 14.07 23.40
CA LEU A 343 -17.33 14.69 22.09
C LEU A 343 -16.25 15.74 21.77
N VAL A 344 -15.84 16.54 22.75
CA VAL A 344 -14.76 17.51 22.57
C VAL A 344 -13.45 16.81 22.21
N GLU A 345 -13.04 15.79 22.96
CA GLU A 345 -11.80 15.04 22.68
C GLU A 345 -11.84 14.32 21.33
N ARG A 346 -12.99 13.71 21.00
CA ARG A 346 -13.21 13.09 19.68
C ARG A 346 -13.10 14.10 18.55
N MET A 347 -13.65 15.30 18.73
CA MET A 347 -13.54 16.37 17.74
C MET A 347 -12.10 16.87 17.59
N HIS A 348 -11.36 17.07 18.67
CA HIS A 348 -9.94 17.44 18.60
C HIS A 348 -9.14 16.41 17.82
N THR A 349 -9.36 15.12 18.12
CA THR A 349 -8.70 14.02 17.42
C THR A 349 -9.06 13.99 15.92
N ALA A 350 -10.34 14.16 15.58
CA ALA A 350 -10.80 14.17 14.20
C ALA A 350 -10.30 15.40 13.41
N LEU A 351 -10.24 16.58 14.05
CA LEU A 351 -9.70 17.79 13.45
C LEU A 351 -8.19 17.68 13.21
N PHE A 352 -7.45 17.07 14.14
CA PHE A 352 -6.03 16.80 13.95
C PHE A 352 -5.76 15.93 12.71
N ALA A 353 -6.61 14.92 12.46
CA ALA A 353 -6.51 14.10 11.24
C ALA A 353 -6.71 14.89 9.94
N GLU A 354 -7.29 16.09 10.02
CA GLU A 354 -7.55 16.97 8.87
C GLU A 354 -6.52 18.12 8.76
N ASP A 355 -5.39 17.99 9.49
CA ASP A 355 -4.36 19.02 9.64
C ASP A 355 -4.93 20.35 10.21
N LEU A 356 -5.87 20.25 11.15
CA LEU A 356 -6.46 21.39 11.84
C LEU A 356 -6.10 21.40 13.33
N SER A 357 -5.84 22.60 13.86
CA SER A 357 -5.69 22.85 15.28
C SER A 357 -7.03 23.28 15.88
N ALA A 358 -7.25 22.98 17.16
CA ALA A 358 -8.51 23.24 17.86
C ALA A 358 -8.24 23.80 19.26
N THR A 359 -8.98 24.85 19.65
CA THR A 359 -8.97 25.37 21.03
C THR A 359 -10.37 25.40 21.61
N THR A 360 -10.54 24.82 22.79
CA THR A 360 -11.85 24.67 23.45
C THR A 360 -12.12 25.80 24.44
N LYS A 361 -13.30 26.40 24.34
CA LYS A 361 -13.88 27.32 25.32
C LYS A 361 -15.16 26.72 25.89
N TRP A 362 -15.12 26.40 27.18
CA TRP A 362 -16.27 25.90 27.91
C TRP A 362 -17.20 27.05 28.31
N GLN A 363 -18.49 26.90 28.07
CA GLN A 363 -19.51 27.85 28.51
C GLN A 363 -20.13 27.34 29.80
N TRP A 364 -19.82 27.97 30.92
CA TRP A 364 -20.36 27.59 32.23
C TRP A 364 -21.61 28.41 32.57
N ALA A 365 -22.51 27.84 33.36
CA ALA A 365 -23.52 28.65 34.04
C ALA A 365 -22.85 29.52 35.12
N ASP A 366 -23.32 30.75 35.32
CA ASP A 366 -22.81 31.62 36.38
C ASP A 366 -23.13 31.04 37.78
N GLY A 367 -22.11 30.94 38.65
CA GLY A 367 -22.26 30.71 40.10
C GLY A 367 -21.87 29.31 40.61
N ASP A 368 -20.93 29.30 41.56
CA ASP A 368 -20.54 28.25 42.52
C ASP A 368 -20.05 26.87 42.03
N LEU A 369 -19.35 26.17 42.95
CA LEU A 369 -18.90 24.77 42.85
C LEU A 369 -20.13 23.87 42.60
N GLY A 370 -20.43 23.62 41.33
CA GLY A 370 -21.65 22.92 40.88
C GLY A 370 -22.20 23.38 39.53
N ALA A 371 -21.66 24.47 38.96
CA ALA A 371 -22.07 24.94 37.62
C ALA A 371 -21.83 23.87 36.54
N PHE A 372 -22.88 23.60 35.75
CA PHE A 372 -22.82 22.69 34.61
C PHE A 372 -22.43 23.44 33.33
N PRO A 373 -21.66 22.80 32.42
CA PRO A 373 -21.40 23.40 31.12
C PRO A 373 -22.71 23.50 30.34
N ARG A 374 -23.02 24.70 29.83
CA ARG A 374 -24.15 24.96 28.91
C ARG A 374 -23.80 24.67 27.46
N GLY A 375 -22.53 24.35 27.18
CA GLY A 375 -22.05 24.10 25.84
C GLY A 375 -20.56 24.35 25.73
N VAL A 376 -20.06 24.19 24.52
CA VAL A 376 -18.65 24.36 24.17
C VAL A 376 -18.54 25.06 22.82
N ILE A 377 -17.57 25.95 22.72
CA ILE A 377 -17.10 26.49 21.46
C ILE A 377 -15.70 25.94 21.20
N ILE A 378 -15.50 25.34 20.03
CA ILE A 378 -14.18 24.95 19.53
C ILE A 378 -13.82 25.93 18.41
N ASP A 379 -12.82 26.78 18.64
CA ASP A 379 -12.25 27.64 17.61
C ASP A 379 -11.18 26.84 16.85
N ILE A 380 -11.17 26.97 15.52
CA ILE A 380 -10.40 26.11 14.60
C ILE A 380 -9.36 26.95 13.87
N GLY A 381 -8.12 26.44 13.82
CA GLY A 381 -7.02 27.00 13.06
C GLY A 381 -6.41 25.95 12.13
N LEU A 382 -5.51 26.39 11.25
CA LEU A 382 -4.66 25.47 10.51
C LEU A 382 -3.59 24.92 11.46
N LEU A 383 -3.31 23.61 11.37
CA LEU A 383 -2.14 23.05 12.01
C LEU A 383 -0.93 23.55 11.21
N THR A 384 -0.12 24.43 11.82
CA THR A 384 1.13 24.87 11.18
C THR A 384 2.14 23.74 11.37
N PRO A 385 2.79 23.24 10.29
CA PRO A 385 3.75 22.16 10.41
C PRO A 385 4.98 22.53 11.25
#